data_AF-A0A2N5A2J0-F1
#
_entry.id   AF-A0A2N5A2J0-F1
#
_cell.length_a   1.000
_cell.length_b   1.000
_cell.length_c   1.000
_cell.angle_alpha   90.00
_cell.angle_beta   90.00
_cell.angle_gamma   90.00
#
_symmetry.space_group_name_H-M   'P 1'
#
loop_
_entity.id
_entity.type
_entity.pdbx_description
1 polymer ?
#
loop_
_entity_poly.entity_id
_entity_poly.type
_entity_poly.pdbx_seq_one_letter_code
_entity_poly.pdbx_strand_id
1 'polypeptide(L)'
;KGGLGLAEDTSDAAISCQQVGPIELTDKIKNGKSQGDVVFQKRTSLVFKKLQVVRFYDAKRNALVYLTYSDKVVDGSPKNAISAVPIMPWNK
;
A
#
# COMPACT_ATOMS: atom_id res chain seq x y z
N LYS A 1 -11.12 35.97 -0.20
CA LYS A 1 -9.97 36.00 0.75
C LYS A 1 -10.49 35.55 2.11
N GLY A 2 -10.03 34.38 2.57
CA GLY A 2 -10.36 33.73 3.83
C GLY A 2 -10.05 32.24 3.65
N GLY A 3 -9.03 31.63 4.22
CA GLY A 3 -8.05 32.06 5.22
C GLY A 3 -7.93 30.94 6.24
N LEU A 4 -6.95 30.05 6.02
CA LEU A 4 -6.53 28.91 6.86
C LEU A 4 -7.31 27.59 6.75
N GLY A 5 -6.86 26.71 5.85
CA GLY A 5 -6.53 25.35 6.28
C GLY A 5 -7.42 24.17 5.88
N LEU A 6 -8.42 24.33 5.00
CA LEU A 6 -9.33 23.23 4.64
C LEU A 6 -9.32 22.87 3.14
N ALA A 7 -8.18 23.02 2.46
CA ALA A 7 -7.96 22.23 1.26
C ALA A 7 -7.49 20.85 1.72
N GLU A 8 -8.42 20.02 2.21
CA GLU A 8 -8.16 18.59 2.27
C GLU A 8 -8.04 18.12 0.82
N ASP A 9 -6.81 17.83 0.40
CA ASP A 9 -6.56 17.07 -0.81
C ASP A 9 -7.34 15.76 -0.65
N THR A 10 -8.48 15.66 -1.33
CA THR A 10 -9.27 14.45 -1.40
C THR A 10 -8.52 13.49 -2.33
N SER A 11 -7.30 13.11 -1.99
CA SER A 11 -6.52 12.18 -2.78
C SER A 11 -7.32 10.88 -2.86
N ASP A 12 -7.88 10.58 -4.02
CA ASP A 12 -8.37 9.26 -4.35
C ASP A 12 -7.13 8.39 -4.46
N ALA A 13 -6.86 7.62 -3.40
CA ALA A 13 -5.67 6.80 -3.37
C ALA A 13 -5.75 5.81 -4.53
N ALA A 14 -4.81 5.89 -5.45
CA ALA A 14 -4.63 4.95 -6.53
C ALA A 14 -3.21 4.38 -6.45
N ILE A 15 -3.08 3.08 -6.67
CA ILE A 15 -1.79 2.40 -6.69
C ILE A 15 -1.76 1.46 -7.88
N SER A 16 -0.65 1.48 -8.61
CA SER A 16 -0.35 0.51 -9.66
C SER A 16 1.09 0.06 -9.46
N CYS A 17 1.27 -1.20 -9.12
CA CYS A 17 2.57 -1.82 -8.95
C CYS A 17 2.78 -2.84 -10.07
N GLN A 18 4.00 -2.92 -10.58
CA GLN A 18 4.39 -3.84 -11.64
C GLN A 18 5.73 -4.48 -11.28
N GLN A 19 5.91 -5.74 -11.67
CA GLN A 19 7.21 -6.40 -11.58
C GLN A 19 8.12 -5.84 -12.68
N VAL A 20 9.18 -5.15 -12.29
CA VAL A 20 10.18 -4.56 -13.21
C VAL A 20 11.56 -5.20 -13.07
N GLY A 21 11.65 -6.30 -12.33
CA GLY A 21 12.89 -7.02 -12.05
C GLY A 21 12.63 -8.37 -11.37
N PRO A 22 13.69 -9.15 -11.07
CA PRO A 22 13.57 -10.38 -10.30
C PRO A 22 13.04 -10.06 -8.88
N ILE A 23 12.14 -10.91 -8.39
CA ILE A 23 11.57 -10.81 -7.04
C ILE A 23 12.04 -12.02 -6.23
N GLU A 24 12.75 -11.77 -5.14
CA GLU A 24 13.18 -12.80 -4.20
C GLU A 24 12.45 -12.64 -2.87
N LEU A 25 11.80 -13.71 -2.42
CA LEU A 25 11.16 -13.76 -1.10
C LEU A 25 12.14 -14.29 -0.07
N THR A 26 12.18 -13.63 1.10
CA THR A 26 12.95 -14.10 2.25
C THR A 26 12.35 -15.38 2.82
N ASP A 27 13.17 -16.19 3.50
CA ASP A 27 12.70 -17.43 4.15
C ASP A 27 11.64 -17.16 5.22
N LYS A 28 11.66 -15.99 5.85
CA LYS A 28 10.63 -15.59 6.82
C LYS A 28 9.26 -15.47 6.17
N ILE A 29 9.19 -14.88 4.97
CA ILE A 29 7.94 -14.74 4.22
C ILE A 29 7.49 -16.08 3.64
N LYS A 30 8.41 -16.85 3.04
CA LYS A 30 8.10 -18.18 2.50
C LYS A 30 7.53 -19.13 3.55
N ASN A 31 8.05 -19.06 4.79
CA ASN A 31 7.61 -19.90 5.90
C ASN A 31 6.45 -19.30 6.71
N GLY A 32 5.81 -18.23 6.23
CA GLY A 32 4.65 -17.61 6.89
C GLY A 32 4.96 -16.91 8.23
N LYS A 33 6.23 -16.70 8.56
CA LYS A 33 6.69 -16.04 9.81
C LYS A 33 6.61 -14.51 9.75
N SER A 34 6.48 -13.95 8.55
CA SER A 34 6.11 -12.56 8.31
C SER A 34 5.14 -12.52 7.14
N GLN A 35 4.07 -11.74 7.28
CA GLN A 35 2.99 -11.70 6.28
C GLN A 35 2.96 -10.38 5.53
N GLY A 36 3.44 -9.27 6.08
CA GLY A 36 3.50 -8.01 5.37
C GLY A 36 4.20 -6.88 6.12
N ASP A 37 4.59 -5.85 5.39
CA ASP A 37 5.34 -4.70 5.86
C ASP A 37 4.72 -3.39 5.34
N VAL A 38 4.78 -2.33 6.14
CA VAL A 38 4.50 -0.97 5.64
C VAL A 38 5.67 -0.56 4.75
N VAL A 39 5.42 -0.39 3.45
CA VAL A 39 6.43 -0.05 2.45
C VAL A 39 6.43 1.43 2.07
N PHE A 40 5.37 2.16 2.42
CA PHE A 40 5.29 3.60 2.23
C PHE A 40 4.37 4.22 3.28
N GLN A 41 4.76 5.39 3.79
CA GLN A 41 3.93 6.18 4.68
C GLN A 41 4.14 7.67 4.43
N LYS A 42 3.05 8.41 4.21
CA LYS A 42 3.08 9.87 4.02
C LYS A 42 1.97 10.54 4.81
N ARG A 43 2.31 11.61 5.52
CA ARG A 43 1.32 12.47 6.18
C ARG A 43 0.67 13.37 5.12
N THR A 44 -0.65 13.33 5.01
CA THR A 44 -1.41 14.09 4.00
C THR A 44 -2.16 15.27 4.59
N SER A 45 -2.21 15.41 5.93
CA SER A 45 -2.81 16.58 6.58
C SER A 45 -2.10 16.96 7.87
N LEU A 46 -2.28 18.22 8.28
CA LEU A 46 -1.72 18.72 9.53
C LEU A 46 -2.33 18.06 10.77
N VAL A 47 -3.55 17.52 10.67
CA VAL A 47 -4.32 17.17 11.87
C VAL A 47 -4.36 15.65 12.08
N PHE A 48 -4.77 14.78 11.15
CA PHE A 48 -4.79 13.32 11.46
C PHE A 48 -4.60 12.32 10.30
N LYS A 49 -4.56 12.74 9.03
CA LYS A 49 -4.45 11.80 7.91
C LYS A 49 -3.01 11.40 7.56
N LYS A 50 -2.80 10.09 7.49
CA LYS A 50 -1.64 9.41 6.91
C LYS A 50 -2.14 8.47 5.81
N LEU A 51 -1.46 8.50 4.67
CA LEU A 51 -1.56 7.48 3.64
C LEU A 51 -0.51 6.41 3.94
N GLN A 52 -0.91 5.15 3.98
CA GLN A 52 -0.03 4.01 4.18
C GLN A 52 -0.17 3.05 3.01
N VAL A 53 0.95 2.45 2.58
CA VAL A 53 0.97 1.29 1.69
C VAL A 53 1.55 0.12 2.45
N VAL A 54 0.77 -0.94 2.58
CA VAL A 54 1.22 -2.20 3.14
C VAL A 54 1.39 -3.21 2.01
N ARG A 55 2.52 -3.91 2.00
CA ARG A 55 2.80 -4.99 1.08
C ARG A 55 2.79 -6.31 1.82
N PHE A 56 2.07 -7.29 1.30
CA PHE A 56 2.04 -8.65 1.84
C PHE A 56 2.15 -9.70 0.74
N TYR A 57 2.55 -10.92 1.13
CA TYR A 57 2.70 -12.04 0.19
C TYR A 57 1.49 -12.99 0.29
N ASP A 58 0.80 -13.18 -0.83
CA ASP A 58 -0.21 -14.23 -0.99
C ASP A 58 0.47 -15.50 -1.51
N ALA A 59 0.77 -16.42 -0.60
CA ALA A 59 1.41 -17.69 -0.93
C ALA A 59 0.56 -18.58 -1.85
N LYS A 60 -0.77 -18.52 -1.74
CA LYS A 60 -1.66 -19.35 -2.56
C LYS A 60 -1.63 -18.92 -4.03
N ARG A 61 -1.49 -17.61 -4.28
CA ARG A 61 -1.48 -17.03 -5.62
C ARG A 61 -0.08 -16.64 -6.11
N ASN A 62 0.95 -16.91 -5.30
CA ASN A 62 2.33 -16.49 -5.53
C ASN A 62 2.41 -15.02 -5.99
N ALA A 63 1.85 -14.10 -5.20
CA ALA A 63 1.72 -12.69 -5.57
C ALA A 63 2.07 -11.76 -4.41
N LEU A 64 2.64 -10.60 -4.73
CA LEU A 64 2.76 -9.49 -3.81
C LEU A 64 1.54 -8.60 -3.92
N VAL A 65 0.84 -8.40 -2.82
CA VAL A 65 -0.35 -7.55 -2.74
C VAL A 65 0.02 -6.27 -2.03
N TYR A 66 -0.32 -5.14 -2.64
CA TYR A 66 -0.12 -3.80 -2.12
C TYR A 66 -1.48 -3.21 -1.81
N LEU A 67 -1.71 -2.86 -0.54
CA LEU A 67 -2.92 -2.19 -0.08
C LEU A 67 -2.57 -0.78 0.39
N THR A 68 -3.23 0.19 -0.21
CA THR A 68 -3.22 1.58 0.22
C THR A 68 -4.42 1.83 1.12
N TYR A 69 -4.23 2.49 2.27
CA TYR A 69 -5.33 2.96 3.12
C TYR A 69 -4.97 4.25 3.86
N SER A 70 -5.99 4.95 4.35
CA SER A 70 -5.83 6.12 5.22
C SER A 70 -6.48 5.89 6.58
N ASP A 71 -5.80 6.34 7.64
CA ASP A 71 -6.29 6.36 9.02
C ASP A 71 -7.26 7.52 9.28
N LYS A 72 -8.44 7.50 8.65
CA LYS A 72 -9.51 8.46 8.99
C LYS A 72 -10.30 7.95 10.21
N VAL A 73 -10.34 8.75 11.28
CA VAL A 73 -10.97 8.42 12.57
C VAL A 73 -12.50 8.57 12.57
N VAL A 74 -13.07 9.30 11.59
CA VAL A 74 -14.50 9.59 11.52
C VAL A 74 -14.97 9.39 10.07
N ASP A 75 -15.95 8.50 9.89
CA ASP A 75 -16.37 7.84 8.64
C ASP A 75 -15.26 7.02 7.97
N GLY A 76 -15.37 5.69 8.09
CA GLY A 76 -14.39 4.71 7.65
C GLY A 76 -13.85 4.98 6.25
N SER A 77 -12.54 4.76 6.05
CA SER A 77 -11.81 5.09 4.82
C SER A 77 -12.48 4.52 3.57
N PRO A 78 -13.19 5.34 2.75
CA PRO A 78 -13.68 4.90 1.45
C PRO A 78 -12.55 4.88 0.40
N LYS A 79 -11.29 5.12 0.83
CA LYS A 79 -10.16 5.46 -0.03
C LYS A 79 -9.06 4.41 0.03
N ASN A 80 -9.45 3.15 -0.18
CA ASN A 80 -8.50 2.05 -0.29
C ASN A 80 -8.29 1.69 -1.76
N ALA A 81 -7.05 1.37 -2.12
CA ALA A 81 -6.73 0.81 -3.43
C ALA A 81 -5.81 -0.38 -3.28
N ILE A 82 -5.96 -1.36 -4.16
CA ILE A 82 -5.22 -2.61 -4.17
C ILE A 82 -4.51 -2.81 -5.51
N SER A 83 -3.27 -3.27 -5.46
CA SER A 83 -2.55 -3.77 -6.63
C SER A 83 -1.97 -5.15 -6.30
N ALA A 84 -2.29 -6.14 -7.12
CA ALA A 84 -1.72 -7.48 -7.01
C ALA A 84 -0.67 -7.69 -8.11
N VAL A 85 0.55 -8.03 -7.71
CA VAL A 85 1.68 -8.27 -8.61
C VAL A 85 2.04 -9.75 -8.54
N PRO A 86 1.72 -10.55 -9.57
CA PRO A 86 2.15 -11.95 -9.60
C PRO A 86 3.67 -12.00 -9.63
N ILE A 87 4.25 -12.92 -8.85
CA ILE A 87 5.69 -13.19 -8.88
C ILE A 87 5.94 -14.14 -10.04
N MET A 88 6.34 -13.57 -11.17
CA MET A 88 6.61 -14.31 -12.39
C MET A 88 8.11 -14.63 -12.51
N PRO A 89 8.48 -15.76 -13.14
CA PRO A 89 9.86 -16.01 -13.54
C PRO A 89 10.40 -14.81 -14.32
N TRP A 90 11.56 -14.31 -13.92
CA TRP A 90 12.20 -13.18 -14.59
C TRP A 90 13.16 -13.70 -15.65
N ASN A 91 12.64 -13.87 -16.86
CA ASN A 91 13.46 -14.21 -18.02
C ASN A 91 14.09 -12.91 -18.53
N LYS A 92 15.42 -12.83 -18.47
CA LYS A 92 16.18 -11.73 -19.08
C LYS A 92 16.19 -11.86 -20.61
#